data_AF-A0A225VDZ1-F1
#
_entry.id   AF-A0A225VDZ1-F1
#
_cell.length_a   1.000
_cell.length_b   1.000
_cell.length_c   1.000
_cell.angle_alpha   90.00
_cell.angle_beta   90.00
_cell.angle_gamma   90.00
#
_symmetry.space_group_name_H-M   'P 1'
#
loop_
_entity.id
_entity.type
_entity.pdbx_description
1 polymer ?
#
loop_
_entity_poly.entity_id
_entity_poly.type
_entity_poly.pdbx_seq_one_letter_code
_entity_poly.pdbx_strand_id
1 'polypeptide(L)'
;MDDPAFAAELLKLAGDGSSEHKPTDVVAELPPAPPKRNLPVARSLKTAPSIDEDYLIDAFDDKSDSEEESNHLTTVMSSGSLHSVSSDPEVPDVSNAAMPGIDVVAKAKPENYHITELTVQLQKAKQTALALKRKGDVQGALESMRRAKQIQHLIDLKQQAIEIPTTTLNSTENSARAAKYQEIEQLLVEFGNRAMTTAKENLSVNREKASEWLAKRKRYGADLEKLRQMRQNPLQQPPSYEIVKASHQVEFELPSIRDDHINVSVRSVNGLSQVAGKSVFVKFCLNFPSATPHSGETVEFTINSNASFTTEVPSSQKGFIFKLARSRGTMRLFEIKKAIFEVWKPGTLFRNPELVARAYQELAPLLTCCEINTHIPFLGSNRKPCGGDIEIAIQMHRPLKEKEFRLETVEELVIGDYREPVTSTSEHIPPMPNKPALTTVALDDPHHVDLIISYDVINEELEKVGAKLHSLSGPTALEWNDRYDSLALKKQLLEIEMQTGKLTLDMYIERLHKRIAEDRVLMSQLLVANRRLDAARVLHRIKVMEKELVGTDGSSAER
;
A
#
# COMPACT_ATOMS: atom_id res chain seq x y z
N MET A 1 -2.75 34.15 37.33
CA MET A 1 -2.84 35.11 38.44
C MET A 1 -4.31 35.47 38.65
N ASP A 2 -4.76 35.27 39.88
CA ASP A 2 -5.76 36.01 40.68
C ASP A 2 -6.96 36.65 39.98
N ASP A 3 -7.97 35.83 39.70
CA ASP A 3 -9.35 36.30 39.58
C ASP A 3 -10.07 36.10 40.93
N PRO A 4 -10.38 37.18 41.68
CA PRO A 4 -11.04 37.10 42.96
C PRO A 4 -12.50 36.59 42.87
N ALA A 5 -13.12 36.62 41.69
CA ALA A 5 -14.44 36.04 41.47
C ALA A 5 -14.41 34.51 41.47
N PHE A 6 -13.30 33.92 41.02
CA PHE A 6 -13.09 32.47 40.94
C PHE A 6 -12.81 31.83 42.31
N ALA A 7 -12.10 32.54 43.20
CA ALA A 7 -11.81 32.07 44.55
C ALA A 7 -13.05 31.98 45.44
N ALA A 8 -14.05 32.85 45.21
CA ALA A 8 -15.29 32.87 45.99
C ALA A 8 -16.27 31.72 45.62
N GLU A 9 -16.11 31.12 44.44
CA GLU A 9 -16.96 30.04 43.95
C GLU A 9 -16.46 28.65 44.39
N LEU A 10 -15.13 28.49 44.57
CA LEU A 10 -14.50 27.25 45.05
C LEU A 10 -14.79 26.93 46.53
N LEU A 11 -15.04 27.95 47.37
CA LEU A 11 -15.37 27.77 48.79
C LEU A 11 -16.82 27.31 49.05
N LYS A 12 -17.69 27.31 48.03
CA LYS A 12 -19.08 26.85 48.15
C LYS A 12 -19.29 25.36 47.79
N LEU A 13 -18.25 24.68 47.33
CA LEU A 13 -18.35 23.32 46.76
C LEU A 13 -17.56 22.24 47.53
N ALA A 14 -16.83 22.62 48.59
CA ALA A 14 -16.13 21.66 49.45
C ALA A 14 -17.03 21.21 50.60
N GLY A 15 -17.84 20.17 50.36
CA GLY A 15 -18.57 19.42 51.37
C GLY A 15 -18.12 17.95 51.39
N ASP A 16 -17.45 17.58 52.48
CA ASP A 16 -17.12 16.27 53.06
C ASP A 16 -17.30 14.96 52.25
N GLY A 17 -16.26 14.12 52.28
CA GLY A 17 -16.43 12.66 52.11
C GLY A 17 -15.18 11.88 51.70
N SER A 18 -14.31 11.56 52.66
CA SER A 18 -13.17 10.64 52.56
C SER A 18 -13.53 9.19 52.91
N SER A 19 -13.04 8.19 52.15
CA SER A 19 -12.55 6.86 52.62
C SER A 19 -12.17 5.99 51.40
N GLU A 20 -10.90 5.73 51.09
CA GLU A 20 -10.09 4.56 51.52
C GLU A 20 -10.83 3.22 51.66
N HIS A 21 -10.52 2.25 50.79
CA HIS A 21 -9.97 0.94 51.19
C HIS A 21 -9.50 0.11 49.97
N LYS A 22 -8.40 -0.62 50.18
CA LYS A 22 -7.70 -1.55 49.28
C LYS A 22 -7.70 -2.97 49.96
N PRO A 23 -7.05 -4.02 49.42
CA PRO A 23 -7.65 -5.18 48.74
C PRO A 23 -7.42 -6.52 49.50
N THR A 24 -7.89 -7.65 48.94
CA THR A 24 -7.40 -8.99 49.34
C THR A 24 -7.43 -10.01 48.20
N ASP A 25 -6.28 -10.65 47.99
CA ASP A 25 -6.02 -11.86 47.18
C ASP A 25 -6.54 -13.14 47.86
N VAL A 26 -6.94 -14.15 47.09
CA VAL A 26 -6.75 -15.58 47.44
C VAL A 26 -6.57 -16.44 46.17
N VAL A 27 -5.48 -17.22 46.16
CA VAL A 27 -5.08 -18.27 45.22
C VAL A 27 -5.68 -19.63 45.65
N ALA A 28 -6.09 -20.49 44.70
CA ALA A 28 -6.22 -21.94 44.91
C ALA A 28 -6.11 -22.73 43.59
N GLU A 29 -5.63 -23.98 43.69
CA GLU A 29 -4.85 -24.74 42.72
C GLU A 29 -5.49 -26.12 42.41
N LEU A 30 -5.56 -26.50 41.11
CA LEU A 30 -5.57 -27.84 40.43
C LEU A 30 -6.58 -28.99 40.83
N PRO A 31 -6.65 -30.16 40.11
CA PRO A 31 -6.98 -30.53 38.70
C PRO A 31 -8.05 -31.71 38.73
N PRO A 32 -8.15 -32.75 37.85
CA PRO A 32 -7.72 -33.04 36.47
C PRO A 32 -8.83 -33.58 35.51
N ALA A 33 -8.49 -33.78 34.23
CA ALA A 33 -9.33 -34.36 33.15
C ALA A 33 -9.23 -35.90 33.01
N PRO A 34 -10.21 -36.56 32.36
CA PRO A 34 -9.91 -37.53 31.27
C PRO A 34 -11.06 -37.63 30.20
N PRO A 35 -11.09 -38.62 29.28
CA PRO A 35 -10.24 -38.84 28.11
C PRO A 35 -11.04 -38.91 26.75
N LYS A 36 -10.28 -39.07 25.65
CA LYS A 36 -10.68 -39.13 24.23
C LYS A 36 -11.57 -40.33 23.84
N ARG A 37 -12.46 -40.14 22.85
CA ARG A 37 -12.99 -41.23 21.99
C ARG A 37 -13.19 -40.74 20.55
N ASN A 38 -13.00 -41.67 19.61
CA ASN A 38 -12.66 -41.48 18.20
C ASN A 38 -13.80 -41.93 17.25
N LEU A 39 -13.90 -41.29 16.07
CA LEU A 39 -14.41 -41.74 14.74
C LEU A 39 -15.94 -41.73 14.46
N PRO A 40 -16.42 -41.71 13.17
CA PRO A 40 -15.88 -41.09 11.93
C PRO A 40 -16.96 -40.52 10.92
N VAL A 41 -16.46 -39.96 9.80
CA VAL A 41 -17.06 -39.77 8.45
C VAL A 41 -18.15 -38.69 8.21
N ALA A 42 -17.85 -37.69 7.36
CA ALA A 42 -18.47 -37.52 6.03
C ALA A 42 -17.89 -36.32 5.25
N ARG A 43 -17.41 -36.59 4.02
CA ARG A 43 -17.04 -35.61 2.99
C ARG A 43 -18.29 -34.99 2.37
N SER A 44 -18.33 -33.66 2.21
CA SER A 44 -18.69 -33.06 0.91
C SER A 44 -18.55 -31.53 0.83
N LEU A 45 -17.87 -31.12 -0.25
CA LEU A 45 -18.17 -30.01 -1.18
C LEU A 45 -17.63 -28.59 -0.93
N LYS A 46 -16.60 -28.31 -1.75
CA LYS A 46 -16.38 -27.13 -2.62
C LYS A 46 -15.88 -25.83 -2.00
N THR A 47 -14.56 -25.72 -2.14
CA THR A 47 -13.58 -24.65 -2.03
C THR A 47 -14.00 -23.31 -2.63
N ALA A 48 -13.91 -22.27 -1.81
CA ALA A 48 -13.66 -20.87 -2.18
C ALA A 48 -12.18 -20.54 -1.82
N PRO A 49 -11.56 -19.46 -2.32
CA PRO A 49 -10.09 -19.34 -2.33
C PRO A 49 -9.54 -19.36 -0.90
N SER A 50 -8.82 -20.43 -0.58
CA SER A 50 -8.11 -20.57 0.68
C SER A 50 -6.80 -19.80 0.61
N ILE A 51 -6.52 -19.10 1.69
CA ILE A 51 -5.20 -18.62 2.03
C ILE A 51 -4.39 -19.86 2.42
N ASP A 52 -3.38 -20.22 1.62
CA ASP A 52 -2.45 -21.29 1.96
C ASP A 52 -1.60 -20.85 3.16
N GLU A 53 -1.86 -21.43 4.34
CA GLU A 53 -1.18 -21.12 5.61
C GLU A 53 0.04 -22.02 5.89
N ASP A 54 0.22 -23.13 5.17
CA ASP A 54 1.00 -24.27 5.68
C ASP A 54 2.45 -24.41 5.16
N TYR A 55 3.21 -23.34 4.92
CA TYR A 55 4.60 -23.49 4.40
C TYR A 55 5.69 -22.58 4.96
N LEU A 56 5.47 -21.81 6.05
CA LEU A 56 6.53 -20.94 6.61
C LEU A 56 6.72 -20.99 8.13
N ILE A 57 5.83 -21.65 8.86
CA ILE A 57 5.93 -21.68 10.33
C ILE A 57 7.15 -22.53 10.78
N ASP A 58 7.51 -23.56 10.02
CA ASP A 58 8.63 -24.46 10.37
C ASP A 58 10.02 -23.81 10.23
N ALA A 59 10.18 -22.76 9.40
CA ALA A 59 11.48 -22.10 9.20
C ALA A 59 11.89 -21.17 10.36
N PHE A 60 10.96 -20.85 11.26
CA PHE A 60 11.20 -19.93 12.37
C PHE A 60 11.41 -20.61 13.74
N ASP A 61 10.98 -21.87 13.89
CA ASP A 61 10.98 -22.57 15.19
C ASP A 61 12.17 -23.51 15.44
N ASP A 62 13.07 -23.74 14.48
CA ASP A 62 14.23 -24.61 14.72
C ASP A 62 15.40 -23.89 15.42
N LYS A 63 15.40 -23.98 16.76
CA LYS A 63 16.64 -24.11 17.54
C LYS A 63 17.02 -25.60 17.59
N SER A 64 17.94 -26.05 16.75
CA SER A 64 18.93 -27.11 17.06
C SER A 64 19.81 -27.45 15.86
N ASP A 65 21.07 -27.78 16.16
CA ASP A 65 22.14 -28.15 15.25
C ASP A 65 21.86 -29.41 14.42
N SER A 66 22.13 -29.36 13.10
CA SER A 66 22.80 -30.44 12.33
C SER A 66 23.00 -30.05 10.86
N GLU A 67 24.16 -30.45 10.32
CA GLU A 67 24.63 -30.23 8.95
C GLU A 67 23.98 -31.17 7.90
N GLU A 68 24.21 -30.83 6.61
CA GLU A 68 24.02 -31.64 5.38
C GLU A 68 22.56 -31.91 4.93
N GLU A 69 22.15 -31.92 3.66
CA GLU A 69 22.79 -31.87 2.34
C GLU A 69 21.75 -31.49 1.25
N SER A 70 22.25 -31.17 0.07
CA SER A 70 21.61 -30.61 -1.15
C SER A 70 20.55 -31.45 -1.90
N ASN A 71 19.61 -30.78 -2.61
CA ASN A 71 19.55 -30.68 -4.10
C ASN A 71 18.12 -30.37 -4.68
N HIS A 72 18.11 -29.51 -5.71
CA HIS A 72 17.27 -29.44 -6.93
C HIS A 72 15.72 -29.28 -6.89
N LEU A 73 15.16 -28.20 -7.50
CA LEU A 73 14.80 -28.14 -8.93
C LEU A 73 14.20 -26.77 -9.32
N THR A 74 14.72 -26.17 -10.38
CA THR A 74 14.21 -24.99 -11.10
C THR A 74 13.14 -25.38 -12.12
N THR A 75 12.08 -24.57 -12.32
CA THR A 75 11.39 -24.44 -13.62
C THR A 75 10.68 -23.09 -13.78
N VAL A 76 10.83 -22.56 -14.99
CA VAL A 76 10.52 -21.24 -15.56
C VAL A 76 9.11 -21.27 -16.20
N MET A 77 8.40 -20.13 -16.29
CA MET A 77 7.62 -19.60 -17.45
C MET A 77 7.09 -18.20 -17.06
N SER A 78 7.55 -17.08 -17.61
CA SER A 78 7.51 -16.54 -18.99
C SER A 78 6.15 -15.97 -19.41
N SER A 79 6.20 -14.68 -19.74
CA SER A 79 5.14 -13.69 -19.98
C SER A 79 4.62 -13.73 -21.42
N GLY A 80 3.40 -13.25 -21.65
CA GLY A 80 2.85 -13.02 -22.99
C GLY A 80 1.82 -11.90 -23.00
N SER A 81 2.22 -10.74 -23.54
CA SER A 81 1.43 -9.57 -23.89
C SER A 81 0.85 -9.72 -25.31
N LEU A 82 -0.24 -9.00 -25.64
CA LEU A 82 -0.37 -8.03 -26.76
C LEU A 82 -1.83 -7.81 -27.24
N HIS A 83 -2.20 -6.52 -27.27
CA HIS A 83 -2.99 -5.71 -28.22
C HIS A 83 -4.35 -6.09 -28.86
N SER A 84 -5.22 -5.08 -28.80
CA SER A 84 -6.45 -4.76 -29.56
C SER A 84 -6.33 -4.78 -31.08
N VAL A 85 -7.44 -5.04 -31.78
CA VAL A 85 -8.02 -4.15 -32.82
C VAL A 85 -9.46 -4.55 -33.22
N SER A 86 -10.25 -3.52 -33.52
CA SER A 86 -11.62 -3.46 -34.03
C SER A 86 -11.77 -3.78 -35.53
N SER A 87 -13.01 -4.08 -35.96
CA SER A 87 -13.70 -3.45 -37.13
C SER A 87 -14.98 -4.22 -37.55
N ASP A 88 -16.07 -3.48 -37.77
CA ASP A 88 -17.32 -3.86 -38.45
C ASP A 88 -17.12 -4.06 -39.98
N PRO A 89 -18.15 -4.56 -40.69
CA PRO A 89 -18.62 -3.80 -41.85
C PRO A 89 -20.16 -3.74 -42.05
N GLU A 90 -20.54 -2.82 -42.94
CA GLU A 90 -21.83 -2.15 -43.17
C GLU A 90 -22.55 -2.60 -44.50
N VAL A 91 -23.90 -2.64 -44.45
CA VAL A 91 -25.00 -2.34 -45.44
C VAL A 91 -25.02 -2.92 -46.89
N PRO A 92 -26.17 -2.96 -47.64
CA PRO A 92 -27.03 -1.81 -48.02
C PRO A 92 -28.57 -1.97 -47.94
N ASP A 93 -29.20 -0.80 -47.85
CA ASP A 93 -30.63 -0.41 -47.89
C ASP A 93 -31.38 -0.73 -49.20
N VAL A 94 -32.70 -0.91 -49.11
CA VAL A 94 -33.69 -0.35 -50.07
C VAL A 94 -34.98 0.08 -49.35
N SER A 95 -35.42 1.27 -49.72
CA SER A 95 -36.44 2.19 -49.25
C SER A 95 -37.94 1.85 -49.47
N ASN A 96 -38.77 2.57 -48.67
CA ASN A 96 -40.09 3.17 -48.95
C ASN A 96 -41.40 2.51 -48.45
N ALA A 97 -41.95 3.18 -47.42
CA ALA A 97 -43.26 3.86 -47.38
C ALA A 97 -44.50 3.17 -46.76
N ALA A 98 -45.19 4.01 -45.96
CA ALA A 98 -46.62 4.06 -45.63
C ALA A 98 -47.15 3.31 -44.38
N MET A 99 -47.47 4.11 -43.35
CA MET A 99 -48.53 3.88 -42.34
C MET A 99 -49.92 3.92 -43.02
N PRO A 100 -50.96 3.21 -42.52
CA PRO A 100 -51.82 3.79 -41.47
C PRO A 100 -52.38 2.76 -40.44
N GLY A 101 -52.83 3.28 -39.28
CA GLY A 101 -53.35 2.48 -38.16
C GLY A 101 -54.82 2.08 -38.25
N ILE A 102 -55.26 1.26 -37.29
CA ILE A 102 -56.55 1.28 -36.56
C ILE A 102 -56.47 0.24 -35.44
N ASP A 103 -57.03 0.61 -34.28
CA ASP A 103 -57.19 -0.15 -33.03
C ASP A 103 -57.85 -1.53 -33.19
N VAL A 104 -57.54 -2.47 -32.27
CA VAL A 104 -58.52 -3.17 -31.39
C VAL A 104 -57.80 -4.18 -30.46
N VAL A 105 -58.14 -4.03 -29.18
CA VAL A 105 -57.95 -4.89 -28.00
C VAL A 105 -58.07 -6.41 -28.25
N ALA A 106 -57.13 -7.23 -27.74
CA ALA A 106 -57.44 -8.56 -27.16
C ALA A 106 -56.28 -9.26 -26.41
N LYS A 107 -56.55 -9.54 -25.12
CA LYS A 107 -56.19 -10.73 -24.31
C LYS A 107 -54.72 -11.04 -23.98
N ALA A 108 -54.36 -10.69 -22.75
CA ALA A 108 -53.36 -11.37 -21.94
C ALA A 108 -53.67 -12.89 -21.85
N LYS A 109 -52.66 -13.72 -22.15
CA LYS A 109 -52.64 -15.16 -21.86
C LYS A 109 -51.83 -15.40 -20.57
N PRO A 110 -52.21 -16.37 -19.73
CA PRO A 110 -51.62 -16.50 -18.39
C PRO A 110 -50.16 -17.02 -18.44
N GLU A 111 -49.28 -16.38 -17.66
CA GLU A 111 -47.83 -16.64 -17.47
C GLU A 111 -47.47 -18.13 -17.24
N ASN A 112 -48.43 -18.95 -16.83
CA ASN A 112 -48.27 -20.38 -16.53
C ASN A 112 -47.94 -21.24 -17.77
N TYR A 113 -48.31 -20.80 -18.97
CA TYR A 113 -47.95 -21.48 -20.22
C TYR A 113 -46.46 -21.38 -20.57
N HIS A 114 -45.74 -20.36 -20.06
CA HIS A 114 -44.33 -20.17 -20.39
C HIS A 114 -43.37 -20.98 -19.51
N ILE A 115 -43.72 -21.25 -18.25
CA ILE A 115 -42.90 -22.12 -17.39
C ILE A 115 -43.00 -23.58 -17.85
N THR A 116 -44.21 -24.01 -18.24
CA THR A 116 -44.44 -25.34 -18.82
C THR A 116 -43.69 -25.52 -20.15
N GLU A 117 -43.60 -24.46 -20.97
CA GLU A 117 -42.76 -24.48 -22.18
C GLU A 117 -41.26 -24.55 -21.88
N LEU A 118 -40.76 -23.76 -20.91
CA LEU A 118 -39.34 -23.76 -20.50
C LEU A 118 -38.91 -25.10 -19.88
N THR A 119 -39.79 -25.74 -19.10
CA THR A 119 -39.54 -27.07 -18.52
C THR A 119 -39.44 -28.16 -19.60
N VAL A 120 -40.27 -28.10 -20.64
CA VAL A 120 -40.16 -28.98 -21.82
C VAL A 120 -38.84 -28.73 -22.57
N GLN A 121 -38.43 -27.48 -22.75
CA GLN A 121 -37.16 -27.13 -23.39
C GLN A 121 -35.94 -27.60 -22.57
N LEU A 122 -36.00 -27.51 -21.24
CA LEU A 122 -34.99 -28.02 -20.34
C LEU A 122 -34.83 -29.54 -20.45
N GLN A 123 -35.95 -30.28 -20.49
CA GLN A 123 -35.93 -31.73 -20.64
C GLN A 123 -35.35 -32.15 -22.00
N LYS A 124 -35.71 -31.44 -23.07
CA LYS A 124 -35.15 -31.65 -24.41
C LYS A 124 -33.63 -31.42 -24.43
N ALA A 125 -33.15 -30.31 -23.85
CA ALA A 125 -31.72 -30.00 -23.78
C ALA A 125 -30.91 -31.05 -22.99
N LYS A 126 -31.47 -31.57 -21.89
CA LYS A 126 -30.86 -32.67 -21.10
C LYS A 126 -30.81 -33.98 -21.91
N GLN A 127 -31.87 -34.31 -22.65
CA GLN A 127 -31.88 -35.50 -23.51
C GLN A 127 -30.88 -35.40 -24.66
N THR A 128 -30.76 -34.23 -25.30
CA THR A 128 -29.77 -33.98 -26.34
C THR A 128 -28.34 -34.14 -25.80
N ALA A 129 -28.05 -33.61 -24.60
CA ALA A 129 -26.76 -33.80 -23.96
C ALA A 129 -26.43 -35.28 -23.70
N LEU A 130 -27.41 -36.07 -23.24
CA LEU A 130 -27.23 -37.51 -23.03
C LEU A 130 -27.03 -38.28 -24.34
N ALA A 131 -27.74 -37.90 -25.41
CA ALA A 131 -27.58 -38.51 -26.73
C ALA A 131 -26.20 -38.20 -27.34
N LEU A 132 -25.72 -36.97 -27.21
CA LEU A 132 -24.38 -36.55 -27.68
C LEU A 132 -23.27 -37.24 -26.86
N LYS A 133 -23.45 -37.36 -25.54
CA LYS A 133 -22.53 -38.12 -24.68
C LYS A 133 -22.46 -39.60 -25.08
N ARG A 134 -23.59 -40.23 -25.42
CA ARG A 134 -23.62 -41.63 -25.90
C ARG A 134 -22.99 -41.81 -27.29
N LYS A 135 -22.97 -40.76 -28.10
CA LYS A 135 -22.32 -40.73 -29.43
C LYS A 135 -20.83 -40.34 -29.36
N GLY A 136 -20.29 -40.08 -28.17
CA GLY A 136 -18.87 -39.73 -27.97
C GLY A 136 -18.54 -38.25 -28.22
N ASP A 137 -19.53 -37.40 -28.52
CA ASP A 137 -19.34 -35.96 -28.68
C ASP A 137 -19.43 -35.26 -27.32
N VAL A 138 -18.28 -35.17 -26.65
CA VAL A 138 -18.16 -34.58 -25.32
C VAL A 138 -18.39 -33.07 -25.35
N GLN A 139 -17.92 -32.39 -26.39
CA GLN A 139 -17.99 -30.93 -26.49
C GLN A 139 -19.43 -30.47 -26.74
N GLY A 140 -20.13 -31.11 -27.68
CA GLY A 140 -21.56 -30.84 -27.93
C GLY A 140 -22.46 -31.20 -26.74
N ALA A 141 -22.11 -32.24 -25.98
CA ALA A 141 -22.81 -32.58 -24.74
C ALA A 141 -22.64 -31.49 -23.65
N LEU A 142 -21.45 -30.89 -23.55
CA LEU A 142 -21.13 -29.85 -22.58
C LEU A 142 -21.86 -28.54 -22.89
N GLU A 143 -21.94 -28.18 -24.18
CA GLU A 143 -22.73 -27.03 -24.66
C GLU A 143 -24.23 -27.22 -24.43
N SER A 144 -24.75 -28.43 -24.68
CA SER A 144 -26.15 -28.78 -24.41
C SER A 144 -26.47 -28.72 -22.91
N MET A 145 -25.52 -29.12 -22.05
CA MET A 145 -25.64 -28.98 -20.60
C MET A 145 -25.56 -27.52 -20.14
N ARG A 146 -24.74 -26.69 -20.79
CA ARG A 146 -24.68 -25.24 -20.53
C ARG A 146 -26.04 -24.58 -20.83
N ARG A 147 -26.65 -24.92 -21.96
CA ARG A 147 -28.02 -24.47 -22.30
C ARG A 147 -29.06 -24.96 -21.29
N ALA A 148 -29.00 -26.22 -20.87
CA ALA A 148 -29.93 -26.75 -19.86
C ALA A 148 -29.82 -26.00 -18.52
N LYS A 149 -28.61 -25.60 -18.10
CA LYS A 149 -28.41 -24.77 -16.89
C LYS A 149 -28.98 -23.36 -17.04
N GLN A 150 -28.83 -22.75 -18.21
CA GLN A 150 -29.40 -21.43 -18.50
C GLN A 150 -30.94 -21.46 -18.45
N ILE A 151 -31.56 -22.49 -19.02
CA ILE A 151 -33.02 -22.65 -18.97
C ILE A 151 -33.50 -22.91 -17.53
N GLN A 152 -32.74 -23.69 -16.73
CA GLN A 152 -33.07 -23.91 -15.32
C GLN A 152 -33.04 -22.59 -14.54
N HIS A 153 -32.01 -21.77 -14.74
CA HIS A 153 -31.90 -20.47 -14.09
C HIS A 153 -33.07 -19.53 -14.46
N LEU A 154 -33.54 -19.56 -15.72
CA LEU A 154 -34.71 -18.79 -16.14
C LEU A 154 -36.01 -19.29 -15.49
N ILE A 155 -36.16 -20.60 -15.30
CA ILE A 155 -37.29 -21.17 -14.56
C ILE A 155 -37.24 -20.72 -13.10
N ASP A 156 -36.07 -20.80 -12.45
CA ASP A 156 -35.91 -20.42 -11.05
C ASP A 156 -36.20 -18.91 -10.84
N LEU A 157 -35.76 -18.04 -11.75
CA LEU A 157 -36.08 -16.62 -11.73
C LEU A 157 -37.58 -16.34 -11.91
N LYS A 158 -38.25 -17.07 -12.82
CA LYS A 158 -39.69 -16.93 -13.03
C LYS A 158 -40.52 -17.51 -11.88
N GLN A 159 -40.05 -18.58 -11.25
CA GLN A 159 -40.66 -19.17 -10.06
C GLN A 159 -40.55 -18.19 -8.87
N GLN A 160 -39.39 -17.54 -8.69
CA GLN A 160 -39.19 -16.48 -7.69
C GLN A 160 -40.05 -15.24 -7.95
N ALA A 161 -40.35 -14.91 -9.22
CA ALA A 161 -41.23 -13.81 -9.58
C ALA A 161 -42.72 -14.10 -9.31
N ILE A 162 -43.13 -15.37 -9.22
CA ILE A 162 -44.52 -15.77 -8.96
C ILE A 162 -44.82 -15.82 -7.45
N GLU A 163 -43.81 -15.99 -6.58
CA GLU A 163 -43.99 -16.13 -5.13
C GLU A 163 -43.98 -14.82 -4.32
N ILE A 164 -43.86 -13.63 -4.94
CA ILE A 164 -43.80 -12.36 -4.17
C ILE A 164 -44.56 -11.20 -4.84
N PRO A 165 -45.78 -10.87 -4.38
CA PRO A 165 -46.26 -9.50 -4.38
C PRO A 165 -45.88 -8.84 -3.04
N THR A 166 -45.14 -7.74 -3.11
CA THR A 166 -44.64 -6.84 -2.03
C THR A 166 -43.23 -7.12 -1.48
N THR A 167 -42.33 -6.15 -1.74
CA THR A 167 -41.09 -5.76 -1.02
C THR A 167 -39.89 -5.57 -1.96
N THR A 168 -39.88 -4.46 -2.69
CA THR A 168 -38.83 -4.07 -3.66
C THR A 168 -37.72 -3.20 -3.05
N LEU A 169 -37.79 -2.79 -1.77
CA LEU A 169 -36.74 -1.98 -1.12
C LEU A 169 -35.66 -2.80 -0.37
N ASN A 170 -36.02 -3.94 0.23
CA ASN A 170 -35.09 -4.71 1.08
C ASN A 170 -34.09 -5.58 0.29
N SER A 171 -34.35 -5.88 -0.98
CA SER A 171 -33.49 -6.73 -1.81
C SER A 171 -32.22 -5.99 -2.28
N THR A 172 -32.35 -4.70 -2.61
CA THR A 172 -31.26 -3.86 -3.09
C THR A 172 -30.24 -3.57 -2.00
N GLU A 173 -30.69 -3.27 -0.78
CA GLU A 173 -29.81 -3.04 0.38
C GLU A 173 -29.05 -4.30 0.80
N ASN A 174 -29.71 -5.46 0.78
CA ASN A 174 -29.08 -6.75 1.07
C ASN A 174 -28.01 -7.12 0.02
N SER A 175 -28.26 -6.82 -1.26
CA SER A 175 -27.31 -7.03 -2.36
C SER A 175 -26.09 -6.11 -2.23
N ALA A 176 -26.31 -4.81 -2.00
CA ALA A 176 -25.23 -3.83 -1.82
C ALA A 176 -24.37 -4.14 -0.58
N ARG A 177 -25.00 -4.62 0.50
CA ARG A 177 -24.30 -5.07 1.70
C ARG A 177 -23.43 -6.29 1.43
N ALA A 178 -23.97 -7.30 0.76
CA ALA A 178 -23.22 -8.51 0.42
C ALA A 178 -21.99 -8.18 -0.46
N ALA A 179 -22.16 -7.26 -1.42
CA ALA A 179 -21.06 -6.77 -2.25
C ALA A 179 -19.93 -6.12 -1.44
N LYS A 180 -20.26 -5.26 -0.46
CA LYS A 180 -19.25 -4.63 0.42
C LYS A 180 -18.49 -5.63 1.28
N TYR A 181 -19.16 -6.64 1.83
CA TYR A 181 -18.46 -7.72 2.54
C TYR A 181 -17.52 -8.49 1.62
N GLN A 182 -17.94 -8.77 0.40
CA GLN A 182 -17.13 -9.46 -0.59
C GLN A 182 -15.90 -8.63 -1.01
N GLU A 183 -16.06 -7.32 -1.17
CA GLU A 183 -14.98 -6.39 -1.47
C GLU A 183 -13.90 -6.41 -0.38
N ILE A 184 -14.29 -6.30 0.90
CA ILE A 184 -13.35 -6.34 2.02
C ILE A 184 -12.68 -7.71 2.14
N GLU A 185 -13.42 -8.80 1.92
CA GLU A 185 -12.87 -10.16 1.87
C GLU A 185 -11.80 -10.28 0.77
N GLN A 186 -12.05 -9.72 -0.42
CA GLN A 186 -11.09 -9.72 -1.51
C GLN A 186 -9.83 -8.92 -1.16
N LEU A 187 -9.98 -7.74 -0.57
CA LEU A 187 -8.86 -6.90 -0.12
C LEU A 187 -8.02 -7.62 0.94
N LEU A 188 -8.63 -8.24 1.94
CA LEU A 188 -7.90 -8.99 2.98
C LEU A 188 -7.10 -10.17 2.42
N VAL A 189 -7.68 -10.89 1.44
CA VAL A 189 -6.96 -11.97 0.74
C VAL A 189 -5.79 -11.42 -0.06
N GLU A 190 -5.99 -10.34 -0.82
CA GLU A 190 -4.95 -9.70 -1.62
C GLU A 190 -3.79 -9.18 -0.75
N PHE A 191 -4.09 -8.37 0.27
CA PHE A 191 -3.09 -7.83 1.19
C PHE A 191 -2.38 -8.93 1.99
N GLY A 192 -3.11 -9.96 2.42
CA GLY A 192 -2.52 -11.11 3.07
C GLY A 192 -1.55 -11.88 2.17
N ASN A 193 -1.92 -12.13 0.91
CA ASN A 193 -1.05 -12.83 -0.03
C ASN A 193 0.19 -11.99 -0.40
N ARG A 194 0.03 -10.67 -0.56
CA ARG A 194 1.17 -9.76 -0.75
C ARG A 194 2.13 -9.81 0.44
N ALA A 195 1.61 -9.71 1.66
CA ALA A 195 2.42 -9.82 2.88
C ALA A 195 3.18 -11.17 2.95
N MET A 196 2.54 -12.27 2.56
CA MET A 196 3.18 -13.59 2.49
C MET A 196 4.31 -13.65 1.47
N THR A 197 4.11 -13.09 0.26
CA THR A 197 5.16 -13.04 -0.77
C THR A 197 6.35 -12.21 -0.30
N THR A 198 6.10 -11.02 0.26
CA THR A 198 7.17 -10.14 0.76
C THR A 198 7.90 -10.77 1.94
N ALA A 199 7.23 -11.52 2.80
CA ALA A 199 7.89 -12.29 3.85
C ALA A 199 8.88 -13.33 3.29
N LYS A 200 8.48 -14.07 2.25
CA LYS A 200 9.35 -15.06 1.58
C LYS A 200 10.57 -14.41 0.93
N GLU A 201 10.39 -13.27 0.28
CA GLU A 201 11.47 -12.51 -0.35
C GLU A 201 12.50 -12.01 0.67
N ASN A 202 12.04 -11.64 1.87
CA ASN A 202 12.91 -11.17 2.94
C ASN A 202 13.49 -12.29 3.80
N LEU A 203 13.02 -13.54 3.68
CA LEU A 203 13.41 -14.63 4.58
C LEU A 203 14.92 -14.89 4.61
N SER A 204 15.57 -14.84 3.44
CA SER A 204 17.01 -15.04 3.29
C SER A 204 17.83 -13.75 3.38
N VAL A 205 17.18 -12.59 3.37
CA VAL A 205 17.82 -11.27 3.31
C VAL A 205 17.78 -10.58 4.68
N ASN A 206 16.60 -10.49 5.27
CA ASN A 206 16.36 -9.85 6.55
C ASN A 206 15.23 -10.60 7.30
N ARG A 207 15.63 -11.45 8.25
CA ARG A 207 14.73 -12.27 9.06
C ARG A 207 13.77 -11.44 9.92
N GLU A 208 14.19 -10.26 10.37
CA GLU A 208 13.34 -9.35 11.15
C GLU A 208 12.23 -8.78 10.26
N LYS A 209 12.58 -8.20 9.10
CA LYS A 209 11.62 -7.69 8.10
C LYS A 209 10.67 -8.80 7.64
N ALA A 210 11.17 -10.01 7.43
CA ALA A 210 10.33 -11.17 7.12
C ALA A 210 9.31 -11.47 8.23
N SER A 211 9.71 -11.38 9.50
CA SER A 211 8.82 -11.63 10.64
C SER A 211 7.73 -10.56 10.79
N GLU A 212 8.02 -9.29 10.51
CA GLU A 212 7.03 -8.21 10.44
C GLU A 212 5.95 -8.47 9.38
N TRP A 213 6.36 -8.91 8.18
CA TRP A 213 5.43 -9.27 7.12
C TRP A 213 4.58 -10.51 7.46
N LEU A 214 5.15 -11.50 8.16
CA LEU A 214 4.38 -12.64 8.68
C LEU A 214 3.36 -12.20 9.73
N ALA A 215 3.71 -11.27 10.62
CA ALA A 215 2.77 -10.70 11.58
C ALA A 215 1.62 -9.97 10.87
N LYS A 216 1.91 -9.19 9.81
CA LYS A 216 0.88 -8.57 8.96
C LYS A 216 -0.02 -9.60 8.30
N ARG A 217 0.54 -10.68 7.74
CA ARG A 217 -0.23 -11.81 7.17
C ARG A 217 -1.18 -12.40 8.21
N LYS A 218 -0.68 -12.73 9.40
CA LYS A 218 -1.48 -13.29 10.48
C LYS A 218 -2.63 -12.36 10.88
N ARG A 219 -2.38 -11.05 10.97
CA ARG A 219 -3.40 -10.03 11.24
C ARG A 219 -4.49 -10.04 10.18
N TYR A 220 -4.14 -10.01 8.89
CA TYR A 220 -5.13 -10.07 7.80
C TYR A 220 -5.93 -11.38 7.79
N GLY A 221 -5.31 -12.50 8.18
CA GLY A 221 -6.01 -13.77 8.37
C GLY A 221 -7.06 -13.70 9.48
N ALA A 222 -6.70 -13.11 10.62
CA ALA A 222 -7.63 -12.90 11.73
C ALA A 222 -8.79 -11.95 11.36
N ASP A 223 -8.50 -10.87 10.66
CA ASP A 223 -9.51 -9.91 10.19
C ASP A 223 -10.47 -10.56 9.18
N LEU A 224 -9.97 -11.44 8.30
CA LEU A 224 -10.79 -12.19 7.35
C LEU A 224 -11.74 -13.16 8.04
N GLU A 225 -11.25 -13.90 9.03
CA GLU A 225 -12.10 -14.83 9.78
C GLU A 225 -13.18 -14.07 10.56
N LYS A 226 -12.82 -12.96 11.20
CA LYS A 226 -13.77 -12.07 11.87
C LYS A 226 -14.81 -11.52 10.90
N LEU A 227 -14.42 -11.10 9.70
CA LEU A 227 -15.34 -10.62 8.66
C LEU A 227 -16.33 -11.71 8.22
N ARG A 228 -15.85 -12.94 8.03
CA ARG A 228 -16.70 -14.09 7.65
C ARG A 228 -17.67 -14.47 8.76
N GLN A 229 -17.26 -14.40 10.02
CA GLN A 229 -18.12 -14.63 11.17
C GLN A 229 -19.21 -13.56 11.26
N MET A 230 -18.83 -12.28 11.17
CA MET A 230 -19.76 -11.15 11.28
C MET A 230 -20.77 -11.10 10.12
N ARG A 231 -20.38 -11.54 8.92
CA ARG A 231 -21.29 -11.68 7.76
C ARG A 231 -22.44 -12.65 8.00
N GLN A 232 -22.29 -13.62 8.92
CA GLN A 232 -23.37 -14.58 9.23
C GLN A 232 -24.56 -13.91 9.92
N ASN A 233 -24.37 -12.76 10.59
CA ASN A 233 -25.44 -12.02 11.21
C ASN A 233 -26.15 -11.12 10.16
N PRO A 234 -27.43 -11.37 9.84
CA PRO A 234 -28.15 -10.61 8.83
C PRO A 234 -28.40 -9.14 9.17
N LEU A 235 -28.11 -8.70 10.39
CA LEU A 235 -28.23 -7.31 10.82
C LEU A 235 -26.88 -6.59 10.92
N GLN A 236 -25.77 -7.32 10.75
CA GLN A 236 -24.43 -6.77 10.89
C GLN A 236 -24.03 -5.99 9.63
N GLN A 237 -23.68 -4.71 9.82
CA GLN A 237 -23.14 -3.89 8.74
C GLN A 237 -21.66 -4.22 8.49
N PRO A 238 -21.19 -4.14 7.22
CA PRO A 238 -19.79 -4.33 6.88
C PRO A 238 -18.94 -3.25 7.56
N PRO A 239 -17.74 -3.60 8.04
CA PRO A 239 -16.83 -2.62 8.65
C PRO A 239 -16.38 -1.60 7.59
N SER A 240 -15.98 -0.42 8.05
CA SER A 240 -15.23 0.50 7.18
C SER A 240 -13.82 -0.05 6.94
N TYR A 241 -13.19 0.36 5.85
CA TYR A 241 -11.79 0.07 5.61
C TYR A 241 -11.07 1.30 5.07
N GLU A 242 -9.77 1.36 5.30
CA GLU A 242 -8.89 2.39 4.75
C GLU A 242 -7.61 1.74 4.24
N ILE A 243 -7.11 2.18 3.08
CA ILE A 243 -5.78 1.81 2.58
C ILE A 243 -4.85 2.97 2.90
N VAL A 244 -4.08 2.81 3.97
CA VAL A 244 -3.12 3.81 4.43
C VAL A 244 -1.83 3.64 3.64
N LYS A 245 -1.38 4.70 2.96
CA LYS A 245 -0.08 4.73 2.28
C LYS A 245 0.95 5.39 3.20
N ALA A 246 1.82 4.59 3.80
CA ALA A 246 2.92 5.07 4.62
C ALA A 246 4.20 5.09 3.77
N SER A 247 4.87 6.24 3.74
CA SER A 247 6.20 6.35 3.12
C SER A 247 7.25 6.44 4.23
N HIS A 248 8.25 5.57 4.18
CA HIS A 248 9.34 5.56 5.14
C HIS A 248 10.69 5.53 4.42
N GLN A 249 11.70 6.15 5.03
CA GLN A 249 13.06 6.09 4.51
C GLN A 249 13.70 4.79 4.98
N VAL A 250 14.11 3.97 4.02
CA VAL A 250 14.74 2.67 4.27
C VAL A 250 16.15 2.71 3.74
N GLU A 251 17.08 2.18 4.52
CA GLU A 251 18.47 1.99 4.10
C GLU A 251 18.49 1.08 2.87
N PHE A 252 19.04 1.59 1.77
CA PHE A 252 19.16 0.87 0.52
C PHE A 252 20.50 0.16 0.46
N GLU A 253 20.44 -1.15 0.24
CA GLU A 253 21.61 -2.00 0.05
C GLU A 253 21.38 -2.95 -1.12
N LEU A 254 22.46 -3.54 -1.63
CA LEU A 254 22.46 -4.61 -2.64
C LEU A 254 22.99 -5.91 -2.03
N PRO A 255 22.16 -6.69 -1.29
CA PRO A 255 22.62 -7.89 -0.56
C PRO A 255 23.14 -9.01 -1.45
N SER A 256 22.80 -8.99 -2.74
CA SER A 256 23.31 -9.92 -3.74
C SER A 256 24.82 -9.75 -3.99
N ILE A 257 25.38 -8.60 -3.62
CA ILE A 257 26.81 -8.30 -3.71
C ILE A 257 27.41 -8.41 -2.31
N ARG A 258 28.55 -9.07 -2.20
CA ARG A 258 29.29 -9.14 -0.95
C ARG A 258 29.87 -7.77 -0.59
N ASP A 259 29.94 -7.44 0.71
CA ASP A 259 30.44 -6.15 1.19
C ASP A 259 31.87 -5.79 0.75
N ASP A 260 32.72 -6.82 0.59
CA ASP A 260 34.11 -6.70 0.17
C ASP A 260 34.31 -6.75 -1.35
N HIS A 261 33.24 -6.59 -2.14
CA HIS A 261 33.28 -6.66 -3.59
C HIS A 261 32.62 -5.46 -4.28
N ILE A 262 33.07 -5.24 -5.52
CA ILE A 262 32.47 -4.32 -6.46
C ILE A 262 32.26 -5.04 -7.79
N ASN A 263 31.07 -4.87 -8.35
CA ASN A 263 30.67 -5.45 -9.62
C ASN A 263 30.69 -4.36 -10.68
N VAL A 264 31.29 -4.65 -11.83
CA VAL A 264 31.30 -3.78 -13.00
C VAL A 264 30.62 -4.53 -14.13
N SER A 265 29.69 -3.86 -14.82
CA SER A 265 29.07 -4.42 -16.00
C SER A 265 29.06 -3.47 -17.18
N VAL A 266 29.35 -4.02 -18.34
CA VAL A 266 29.19 -3.35 -19.63
C VAL A 266 27.95 -3.94 -20.29
N ARG A 267 26.90 -3.13 -20.45
CA ARG A 267 25.59 -3.60 -20.91
C ARG A 267 25.42 -3.43 -22.41
N SER A 268 25.70 -2.24 -22.92
CA SER A 268 25.53 -1.94 -24.34
C SER A 268 26.53 -0.90 -24.84
N VAL A 269 26.81 -0.94 -26.13
CA VAL A 269 27.60 0.05 -26.88
C VAL A 269 26.73 0.54 -28.03
N ASN A 270 26.54 1.86 -28.12
CA ASN A 270 25.54 2.48 -28.98
C ASN A 270 26.15 3.56 -29.86
N GLY A 271 25.58 3.76 -31.06
CA GLY A 271 25.89 4.92 -31.91
C GLY A 271 27.29 4.98 -32.54
N LEU A 272 28.06 3.89 -32.55
CA LEU A 272 29.39 3.82 -33.16
C LEU A 272 29.34 3.45 -34.66
N SER A 273 28.80 4.34 -35.48
CA SER A 273 28.61 4.12 -36.93
C SER A 273 29.92 3.86 -37.69
N GLN A 274 31.05 4.41 -37.26
CA GLN A 274 32.37 4.23 -37.87
C GLN A 274 32.89 2.77 -37.85
N VAL A 275 32.33 1.96 -36.96
CA VAL A 275 32.65 0.53 -36.80
C VAL A 275 31.42 -0.37 -36.97
N ALA A 276 30.34 0.14 -37.57
CA ALA A 276 29.17 -0.66 -37.92
C ALA A 276 29.55 -1.93 -38.70
N GLY A 277 29.04 -3.08 -38.25
CA GLY A 277 29.32 -4.39 -38.82
C GLY A 277 30.71 -4.96 -38.53
N LYS A 278 31.52 -4.30 -37.69
CA LYS A 278 32.87 -4.77 -37.32
C LYS A 278 32.89 -5.35 -35.90
N SER A 279 33.80 -6.30 -35.68
CA SER A 279 34.12 -6.82 -34.36
C SER A 279 34.84 -5.76 -33.53
N VAL A 280 34.40 -5.59 -32.29
CA VAL A 280 35.03 -4.74 -31.27
C VAL A 280 34.96 -5.42 -29.91
N PHE A 281 35.72 -4.92 -28.95
CA PHE A 281 35.64 -5.33 -27.56
C PHE A 281 35.88 -4.13 -26.64
N VAL A 282 35.41 -4.22 -25.39
CA VAL A 282 35.53 -3.14 -24.42
C VAL A 282 36.57 -3.51 -23.37
N LYS A 283 37.58 -2.65 -23.20
CA LYS A 283 38.49 -2.67 -22.06
C LYS A 283 38.03 -1.65 -21.05
N PHE A 284 38.16 -1.94 -19.77
CA PHE A 284 37.94 -0.95 -18.72
C PHE A 284 38.98 -1.03 -17.62
N CYS A 285 39.17 0.10 -16.93
CA CYS A 285 40.02 0.22 -15.75
C CYS A 285 39.36 1.15 -14.75
N LEU A 286 39.17 0.68 -13.51
CA LEU A 286 38.57 1.46 -12.43
C LEU A 286 39.56 2.46 -11.80
N ASN A 287 40.84 2.38 -12.13
CA ASN A 287 41.90 3.22 -11.53
C ASN A 287 42.00 3.13 -9.99
N PHE A 288 41.53 2.03 -9.41
CA PHE A 288 41.79 1.64 -8.02
C PHE A 288 41.92 0.11 -7.91
N PRO A 289 42.66 -0.39 -6.90
CA PRO A 289 43.58 0.34 -6.02
C PRO A 289 44.74 0.95 -6.83
N SER A 290 45.47 1.92 -6.25
CA SER A 290 46.49 2.67 -7.01
C SER A 290 47.66 1.82 -7.52
N ALA A 291 48.07 0.80 -6.76
CA ALA A 291 49.20 -0.06 -7.14
C ALA A 291 48.83 -1.07 -8.25
N THR A 292 47.63 -1.64 -8.17
CA THR A 292 47.14 -2.67 -9.10
C THR A 292 45.70 -2.37 -9.48
N PRO A 293 45.45 -1.42 -10.39
CA PRO A 293 44.10 -1.04 -10.77
C PRO A 293 43.28 -2.21 -11.32
N HIS A 294 42.06 -2.36 -10.82
CA HIS A 294 41.10 -3.32 -11.33
C HIS A 294 40.75 -2.97 -12.78
N SER A 295 40.97 -3.93 -13.66
CA SER A 295 40.73 -3.81 -15.09
C SER A 295 40.12 -5.10 -15.61
N GLY A 296 39.37 -5.00 -16.69
CA GLY A 296 38.78 -6.15 -17.37
C GLY A 296 38.57 -5.86 -18.85
N GLU A 297 38.31 -6.92 -19.60
CA GLU A 297 37.96 -6.83 -21.01
C GLU A 297 36.81 -7.78 -21.35
N THR A 298 35.89 -7.33 -22.18
CA THR A 298 34.82 -8.18 -22.71
C THR A 298 35.37 -9.07 -23.81
N VAL A 299 34.66 -10.15 -24.14
CA VAL A 299 34.83 -10.79 -25.46
C VAL A 299 34.54 -9.82 -26.59
N GLU A 300 35.05 -10.19 -27.76
CA GLU A 300 34.70 -9.58 -29.02
C GLU A 300 33.21 -9.75 -29.35
N PHE A 301 32.59 -8.68 -29.81
CA PHE A 301 31.22 -8.64 -30.31
C PHE A 301 31.11 -7.71 -31.51
N THR A 302 30.14 -7.96 -32.39
CA THR A 302 29.96 -7.18 -33.62
C THR A 302 29.01 -6.02 -33.40
N ILE A 303 29.43 -4.81 -33.74
CA ILE A 303 28.54 -3.63 -33.71
C ILE A 303 27.43 -3.78 -34.74
N ASN A 304 26.19 -3.61 -34.30
CA ASN A 304 25.00 -3.70 -35.14
C ASN A 304 25.06 -2.67 -36.27
N SER A 305 24.70 -3.08 -37.49
CA SER A 305 24.67 -2.20 -38.68
C SER A 305 23.32 -1.51 -38.87
N ASN A 306 22.36 -1.69 -37.96
CA ASN A 306 21.08 -0.99 -37.99
C ASN A 306 21.25 0.51 -37.69
N ALA A 307 20.23 1.32 -37.99
CA ALA A 307 20.30 2.77 -37.87
C ALA A 307 20.60 3.29 -36.45
N SER A 308 20.28 2.53 -35.40
CA SER A 308 20.59 2.89 -34.01
C SER A 308 21.99 2.46 -33.56
N PHE A 309 22.64 1.56 -34.30
CA PHE A 309 23.92 0.92 -33.97
C PHE A 309 23.97 0.36 -32.54
N THR A 310 22.80 0.06 -31.97
CA THR A 310 22.64 -0.43 -30.59
C THR A 310 23.10 -1.87 -30.53
N THR A 311 24.10 -2.12 -29.69
CA THR A 311 24.71 -3.44 -29.56
C THR A 311 24.78 -3.82 -28.10
N GLU A 312 23.96 -4.79 -27.70
CA GLU A 312 24.07 -5.39 -26.38
C GLU A 312 25.30 -6.28 -26.28
N VAL A 313 26.04 -6.15 -25.19
CA VAL A 313 27.13 -7.06 -24.87
C VAL A 313 26.54 -8.40 -24.39
N PRO A 314 27.02 -9.57 -24.84
CA PRO A 314 26.47 -10.87 -24.43
C PRO A 314 26.38 -11.06 -22.91
N SER A 315 25.24 -11.59 -22.44
CA SER A 315 24.91 -11.73 -21.01
C SER A 315 25.86 -12.62 -20.21
N SER A 316 26.49 -13.61 -20.85
CA SER A 316 27.42 -14.55 -20.22
C SER A 316 28.71 -13.90 -19.68
N GLN A 317 28.96 -12.63 -19.97
CA GLN A 317 30.14 -11.89 -19.52
C GLN A 317 29.84 -10.45 -19.08
N LYS A 318 28.58 -10.15 -18.74
CA LYS A 318 28.20 -8.79 -18.35
C LYS A 318 28.89 -8.36 -17.06
N GLY A 319 29.16 -9.25 -16.09
CA GLY A 319 29.62 -8.86 -14.74
C GLY A 319 31.07 -9.26 -14.43
N PHE A 320 31.91 -8.27 -14.11
CA PHE A 320 33.25 -8.43 -13.56
C PHE A 320 33.24 -8.11 -12.07
N ILE A 321 33.79 -9.00 -11.24
CA ILE A 321 33.77 -8.88 -9.79
C ILE A 321 35.20 -8.64 -9.29
N PHE A 322 35.41 -7.58 -8.50
CA PHE A 322 36.70 -7.24 -7.92
C PHE A 322 36.62 -7.05 -6.41
N LYS A 323 37.75 -7.19 -5.70
CA LYS A 323 37.84 -6.89 -4.27
C LYS A 323 37.74 -5.38 -4.04
N LEU A 324 37.03 -5.00 -2.98
CA LEU A 324 36.85 -3.61 -2.56
C LEU A 324 37.31 -3.45 -1.11
N ALA A 325 38.49 -2.87 -0.93
CA ALA A 325 38.96 -2.48 0.39
C ALA A 325 38.21 -1.22 0.86
N ARG A 326 37.44 -1.30 1.94
CA ARG A 326 36.66 -0.16 2.47
C ARG A 326 37.51 0.72 3.40
N SER A 327 38.53 1.37 2.84
CA SER A 327 39.48 2.21 3.58
C SER A 327 39.33 3.70 3.25
N ARG A 328 39.82 4.59 4.12
CA ARG A 328 39.91 6.04 3.82
C ARG A 328 40.71 6.31 2.54
N GLY A 329 41.74 5.52 2.26
CA GLY A 329 42.51 5.61 1.02
C GLY A 329 41.65 5.29 -0.20
N THR A 330 40.83 4.25 -0.13
CA THR A 330 39.90 3.87 -1.21
C THR A 330 38.83 4.94 -1.41
N MET A 331 38.24 5.47 -0.34
CA MET A 331 37.29 6.60 -0.42
C MET A 331 37.93 7.78 -1.15
N ARG A 332 39.17 8.15 -0.78
CA ARG A 332 39.90 9.23 -1.44
C ARG A 332 40.15 8.95 -2.93
N LEU A 333 40.39 7.70 -3.31
CA LEU A 333 40.52 7.33 -4.73
C LEU A 333 39.19 7.50 -5.47
N PHE A 334 38.07 7.13 -4.87
CA PHE A 334 36.74 7.30 -5.48
C PHE A 334 36.35 8.78 -5.65
N GLU A 335 36.80 9.66 -4.75
CA GLU A 335 36.60 11.12 -4.89
C GLU A 335 37.32 11.71 -6.11
N ILE A 336 38.50 11.18 -6.48
CA ILE A 336 39.41 11.85 -7.43
C ILE A 336 39.58 11.09 -8.75
N LYS A 337 39.36 9.78 -8.78
CA LYS A 337 39.60 8.94 -9.96
C LYS A 337 38.31 8.75 -10.75
N LYS A 338 38.51 8.52 -12.05
CA LYS A 338 37.46 8.11 -12.98
C LYS A 338 37.76 6.70 -13.47
N ALA A 339 36.76 5.85 -13.59
CA ALA A 339 36.88 4.64 -14.38
C ALA A 339 36.96 5.01 -15.87
N ILE A 340 37.73 4.25 -16.63
CA ILE A 340 37.94 4.45 -18.06
C ILE A 340 37.37 3.24 -18.76
N PHE A 341 36.55 3.47 -19.79
CA PHE A 341 36.03 2.44 -20.69
C PHE A 341 36.49 2.75 -22.11
N GLU A 342 37.00 1.76 -22.81
CA GLU A 342 37.63 1.91 -24.12
C GLU A 342 37.12 0.85 -25.08
N VAL A 343 36.62 1.28 -26.22
CA VAL A 343 36.21 0.39 -27.30
C VAL A 343 37.38 0.22 -28.25
N TRP A 344 37.78 -1.03 -28.48
CA TRP A 344 38.91 -1.39 -29.32
C TRP A 344 38.47 -2.26 -30.48
N LYS A 345 39.05 -2.04 -31.66
CA LYS A 345 39.07 -3.05 -32.72
C LYS A 345 40.14 -4.08 -32.40
N PRO A 346 39.87 -5.37 -32.56
CA PRO A 346 40.88 -6.41 -32.38
C PRO A 346 42.02 -6.22 -33.38
N GLY A 347 43.23 -6.56 -32.93
CA GLY A 347 44.40 -6.60 -33.79
C GLY A 347 44.32 -7.77 -34.77
N THR A 348 45.10 -7.69 -35.84
CA THR A 348 45.33 -8.82 -36.76
C THR A 348 46.82 -9.19 -36.72
N LEU A 349 47.21 -10.27 -37.41
CA LEU A 349 48.60 -10.77 -37.41
C LEU A 349 49.66 -9.70 -37.75
N PHE A 350 49.29 -8.64 -38.48
CA PHE A 350 50.18 -7.54 -38.87
C PHE A 350 49.71 -6.15 -38.44
N ARG A 351 48.66 -6.05 -37.60
CA ARG A 351 48.14 -4.76 -37.13
C ARG A 351 47.81 -4.82 -35.64
N ASN A 352 48.31 -3.83 -34.91
CA ASN A 352 47.97 -3.65 -33.51
C ASN A 352 46.47 -3.34 -33.35
N PRO A 353 45.87 -3.68 -32.19
CA PRO A 353 44.54 -3.22 -31.83
C PRO A 353 44.44 -1.69 -31.91
N GLU A 354 43.27 -1.19 -32.33
CA GLU A 354 43.04 0.24 -32.56
C GLU A 354 41.93 0.77 -31.66
N LEU A 355 42.21 1.83 -30.92
CA LEU A 355 41.23 2.52 -30.08
C LEU A 355 40.20 3.23 -30.95
N VAL A 356 38.94 2.88 -30.78
CA VAL A 356 37.81 3.50 -31.50
C VAL A 356 37.26 4.68 -30.72
N ALA A 357 37.01 4.46 -29.44
CA ALA A 357 36.29 5.39 -28.58
C ALA A 357 36.65 5.17 -27.12
N ARG A 358 36.54 6.22 -26.31
CA ARG A 358 36.80 6.17 -24.86
C ARG A 358 35.72 6.93 -24.09
N ALA A 359 35.30 6.40 -22.96
CA ALA A 359 34.36 7.01 -22.03
C ALA A 359 34.97 7.07 -20.61
N TYR A 360 34.55 8.04 -19.81
CA TYR A 360 35.05 8.25 -18.44
C TYR A 360 33.88 8.33 -17.45
N GLN A 361 33.89 7.49 -16.42
CA GLN A 361 32.89 7.48 -15.35
C GLN A 361 33.50 7.98 -14.04
N GLU A 362 32.92 8.99 -13.42
CA GLU A 362 33.32 9.39 -12.07
C GLU A 362 32.90 8.34 -11.04
N LEU A 363 33.79 8.05 -10.09
CA LEU A 363 33.52 7.06 -9.03
C LEU A 363 32.91 7.68 -7.77
N ALA A 364 32.94 9.01 -7.64
CA ALA A 364 32.43 9.74 -6.49
C ALA A 364 30.98 9.41 -6.08
N PRO A 365 30.03 9.12 -7.01
CA PRO A 365 28.68 8.73 -6.60
C PRO A 365 28.62 7.49 -5.70
N LEU A 366 29.58 6.56 -5.82
CA LEU A 366 29.62 5.34 -5.01
C LEU A 366 30.06 5.59 -3.55
N LEU A 367 30.37 6.84 -3.20
CA LEU A 367 30.57 7.25 -1.81
C LEU A 367 29.23 7.32 -1.06
N THR A 368 28.14 7.62 -1.76
CA THR A 368 26.80 7.86 -1.17
C THR A 368 25.71 7.00 -1.79
N CYS A 369 26.00 6.29 -2.89
CA CYS A 369 25.09 5.39 -3.57
C CYS A 369 25.69 3.98 -3.72
N CYS A 370 24.85 2.95 -3.73
CA CYS A 370 25.24 1.55 -3.93
C CYS A 370 25.52 1.23 -5.39
N GLU A 371 25.01 2.04 -6.32
CA GLU A 371 25.12 1.78 -7.75
C GLU A 371 25.25 3.04 -8.62
N ILE A 372 25.94 2.89 -9.75
CA ILE A 372 25.96 3.80 -10.88
C ILE A 372 25.44 3.02 -12.09
N ASN A 373 24.26 3.35 -12.59
CA ASN A 373 23.70 2.80 -13.83
C ASN A 373 23.48 3.96 -14.80
N THR A 374 24.29 4.05 -15.86
CA THR A 374 24.27 5.24 -16.73
C THR A 374 24.80 5.00 -18.14
N HIS A 375 24.45 5.91 -19.05
CA HIS A 375 25.00 6.02 -20.40
C HIS A 375 26.08 7.10 -20.42
N ILE A 376 27.28 6.74 -20.88
CA ILE A 376 28.42 7.65 -20.93
C ILE A 376 28.74 7.96 -22.39
N PRO A 377 28.71 9.23 -22.81
CA PRO A 377 29.03 9.59 -24.19
C PRO A 377 30.49 9.30 -24.51
N PHE A 378 30.74 8.80 -25.72
CA PHE A 378 32.09 8.51 -26.16
C PHE A 378 32.86 9.76 -26.62
N LEU A 379 34.16 9.71 -26.34
CA LEU A 379 35.16 10.65 -26.81
C LEU A 379 36.13 9.93 -27.75
N GLY A 380 36.47 10.60 -28.86
CA GLY A 380 37.50 10.15 -29.78
C GLY A 380 38.91 10.34 -29.24
N SER A 381 39.92 9.95 -30.03
CA SER A 381 41.34 10.09 -29.70
C SER A 381 41.78 11.52 -29.36
N ASN A 382 41.13 12.52 -29.96
CA ASN A 382 41.35 13.94 -29.72
C ASN A 382 40.54 14.51 -28.52
N ARG A 383 39.93 13.64 -27.70
CA ARG A 383 39.04 13.99 -26.58
C ARG A 383 37.79 14.79 -26.98
N LYS A 384 37.47 14.85 -28.28
CA LYS A 384 36.21 15.44 -28.75
C LYS A 384 35.11 14.38 -28.79
N PRO A 385 33.84 14.76 -28.62
CA PRO A 385 32.73 13.83 -28.82
C PRO A 385 32.82 13.13 -30.19
N CYS A 386 32.73 11.80 -30.21
CA CYS A 386 32.81 11.01 -31.46
C CYS A 386 31.47 10.38 -31.86
N GLY A 387 30.39 10.73 -31.16
CA GLY A 387 29.08 10.11 -31.31
C GLY A 387 28.98 8.77 -30.57
N GLY A 388 27.76 8.43 -30.17
CA GLY A 388 27.47 7.21 -29.42
C GLY A 388 27.75 7.30 -27.92
N ASP A 389 27.36 6.24 -27.22
CA ASP A 389 27.54 6.07 -25.78
C ASP A 389 27.75 4.59 -25.40
N ILE A 390 28.17 4.40 -24.15
CA ILE A 390 28.24 3.09 -23.49
C ILE A 390 27.33 3.07 -22.28
N GLU A 391 26.51 2.03 -22.17
CA GLU A 391 25.73 1.76 -20.97
C GLU A 391 26.52 0.85 -20.04
N ILE A 392 26.76 1.33 -18.80
CA ILE A 392 27.50 0.60 -17.78
C ILE A 392 26.73 0.56 -16.46
N ALA A 393 27.07 -0.44 -15.65
CA ALA A 393 26.66 -0.54 -14.26
C ALA A 393 27.90 -0.75 -13.38
N ILE A 394 28.04 0.02 -12.29
CA ILE A 394 29.02 -0.23 -11.24
C ILE A 394 28.26 -0.34 -9.93
N GLN A 395 28.36 -1.46 -9.23
CA GLN A 395 27.51 -1.78 -8.08
C GLN A 395 28.34 -2.34 -6.91
N MET A 396 27.94 -2.00 -5.70
CA MET A 396 28.50 -2.54 -4.45
C MET A 396 27.39 -2.73 -3.41
N HIS A 397 27.64 -3.56 -2.38
CA HIS A 397 26.64 -3.85 -1.35
C HIS A 397 26.09 -2.58 -0.68
N ARG A 398 26.97 -1.71 -0.21
CA ARG A 398 26.64 -0.44 0.47
C ARG A 398 27.64 0.66 0.07
N PRO A 399 27.30 1.95 0.19
CA PRO A 399 28.18 3.02 -0.25
C PRO A 399 29.39 3.19 0.67
N LEU A 400 30.49 3.74 0.15
CA LEU A 400 31.78 3.78 0.86
C LEU A 400 31.83 4.76 2.05
N LYS A 401 30.95 5.77 2.09
CA LYS A 401 31.01 6.87 3.07
C LYS A 401 29.71 7.02 3.86
N GLU A 402 28.59 7.30 3.18
CA GLU A 402 27.30 7.57 3.82
C GLU A 402 26.29 6.49 3.43
N LYS A 403 25.34 6.17 4.32
CA LYS A 403 24.27 5.22 4.03
C LYS A 403 23.34 5.81 2.97
N GLU A 404 22.97 5.02 1.97
CA GLU A 404 21.95 5.41 1.00
C GLU A 404 20.58 5.13 1.61
N PHE A 405 19.66 6.10 1.55
CA PHE A 405 18.27 5.91 1.95
C PHE A 405 17.35 6.11 0.74
N ARG A 406 16.37 5.22 0.57
CA ARG A 406 15.34 5.33 -0.45
C ARG A 406 13.97 5.39 0.19
N LEU A 407 13.03 6.08 -0.47
CA LEU A 407 11.66 6.19 -0.01
C LEU A 407 10.90 4.91 -0.40
N GLU A 408 10.57 4.08 0.58
CA GLU A 408 9.73 2.89 0.40
C GLU A 408 8.29 3.25 0.78
N THR A 409 7.37 3.16 -0.19
CA THR A 409 5.94 3.34 0.02
C THR A 409 5.31 1.99 0.31
N VAL A 410 4.72 1.83 1.49
CA VAL A 410 3.99 0.64 1.90
C VAL A 410 2.52 0.98 2.03
N GLU A 411 1.69 0.16 1.39
CA GLU A 411 0.24 0.22 1.56
C GLU A 411 -0.16 -0.76 2.68
N GLU A 412 -0.98 -0.28 3.60
CA GLU A 412 -1.54 -1.08 4.68
C GLU A 412 -3.06 -1.00 4.64
N LEU A 413 -3.73 -2.15 4.67
CA LEU A 413 -5.17 -2.23 4.79
C LEU A 413 -5.55 -2.20 6.27
N VAL A 414 -6.34 -1.22 6.66
CA VAL A 414 -6.85 -1.11 8.03
C VAL A 414 -8.35 -1.38 7.99
N ILE A 415 -8.77 -2.44 8.68
CA ILE A 415 -10.19 -2.74 8.90
C ILE A 415 -10.66 -1.99 10.14
N GLY A 416 -11.70 -1.17 9.99
CA GLY A 416 -12.32 -0.43 11.09
C GLY A 416 -13.26 -1.29 11.93
N ASP A 417 -13.86 -0.67 12.93
CA ASP A 417 -14.71 -1.36 13.89
C ASP A 417 -16.03 -1.86 13.28
N TYR A 418 -16.50 -2.99 13.80
CA TYR A 418 -17.81 -3.53 13.47
C TYR A 418 -18.86 -2.84 14.34
N ARG A 419 -19.81 -2.15 13.71
CA ARG A 419 -20.93 -1.50 14.43
C ARG A 419 -21.87 -2.52 15.03
N GLU A 420 -22.40 -2.27 16.23
CA GLU A 420 -23.39 -3.16 16.85
C GLU A 420 -24.70 -3.20 16.04
N PRO A 421 -25.36 -4.38 15.95
CA PRO A 421 -26.64 -4.51 15.26
C PRO A 421 -27.73 -3.76 16.03
N VAL A 422 -28.19 -2.64 15.46
CA VAL A 422 -29.28 -1.83 16.01
C VAL A 422 -30.55 -2.67 16.20
N THR A 423 -30.94 -2.88 17.46
CA THR A 423 -32.30 -3.33 17.80
C THR A 423 -33.22 -2.14 17.64
N SER A 424 -34.23 -2.27 16.78
CA SER A 424 -35.23 -1.25 16.52
C SER A 424 -36.09 -1.01 17.77
N THR A 425 -36.02 0.19 18.34
CA THR A 425 -37.08 0.70 19.22
C THR A 425 -37.37 2.17 18.92
N SER A 426 -38.58 2.36 18.39
CA SER A 426 -39.46 3.53 18.34
C SER A 426 -38.97 4.89 17.82
N GLU A 427 -39.65 5.32 16.76
CA GLU A 427 -40.01 6.68 16.33
C GLU A 427 -39.53 7.89 17.18
N HIS A 428 -38.71 8.76 16.59
CA HIS A 428 -38.91 10.22 16.69
C HIS A 428 -38.16 11.01 15.58
N ILE A 429 -38.97 11.72 14.75
CA ILE A 429 -38.78 13.01 14.03
C ILE A 429 -37.39 13.38 13.46
N PRO A 430 -37.29 13.81 12.17
CA PRO A 430 -36.01 14.07 11.50
C PRO A 430 -35.33 15.36 11.99
N PRO A 431 -34.00 15.47 11.84
CA PRO A 431 -33.51 16.46 10.88
C PRO A 431 -32.28 16.03 10.06
N MET A 432 -32.04 16.88 9.06
CA MET A 432 -31.05 16.93 7.99
C MET A 432 -29.55 16.98 8.45
N PRO A 433 -28.55 17.03 7.54
CA PRO A 433 -27.49 16.04 7.41
C PRO A 433 -26.17 16.36 8.14
N ASN A 434 -25.44 15.27 8.40
CA ASN A 434 -23.98 15.09 8.48
C ASN A 434 -23.12 16.01 9.36
N LYS A 435 -22.58 15.43 10.44
CA LYS A 435 -21.31 15.84 11.08
C LYS A 435 -20.46 14.58 11.38
N PRO A 436 -19.23 14.44 10.86
CA PRO A 436 -18.47 13.20 10.96
C PRO A 436 -17.65 13.11 12.26
N ALA A 437 -17.76 11.97 12.95
CA ALA A 437 -16.71 11.19 13.63
C ALA A 437 -15.65 11.84 14.56
N LEU A 438 -15.72 13.13 14.92
CA LEU A 438 -14.77 13.74 15.88
C LEU A 438 -15.28 13.74 17.34
N THR A 439 -16.53 13.34 17.57
CA THR A 439 -17.25 13.62 18.82
C THR A 439 -16.89 12.70 19.99
N THR A 440 -16.35 11.50 19.75
CA THR A 440 -16.05 10.54 20.83
C THR A 440 -14.76 10.87 21.58
N VAL A 441 -13.67 11.15 20.86
CA VAL A 441 -12.37 11.53 21.45
C VAL A 441 -12.47 12.86 22.22
N ALA A 442 -13.24 13.81 21.68
CA ALA A 442 -13.40 15.13 22.27
C ALA A 442 -14.14 15.12 23.61
N LEU A 443 -15.01 14.12 23.84
CA LEU A 443 -15.72 13.98 25.10
C LEU A 443 -14.84 13.33 26.16
N ASP A 444 -13.96 12.38 25.81
CA ASP A 444 -13.07 11.73 26.78
C ASP A 444 -11.92 12.65 27.21
N ASP A 445 -11.17 13.24 26.26
CA ASP A 445 -10.16 14.27 26.53
C ASP A 445 -10.43 15.57 25.71
N PRO A 446 -11.17 16.53 26.27
CA PRO A 446 -11.49 17.80 25.60
C PRO A 446 -10.27 18.73 25.38
N HIS A 447 -9.12 18.41 25.99
CA HIS A 447 -7.87 19.16 25.91
C HIS A 447 -6.78 18.43 25.15
N HIS A 448 -7.14 17.39 24.40
CA HIS A 448 -6.20 16.65 23.59
C HIS A 448 -5.49 17.58 22.59
N VAL A 449 -4.20 17.32 22.34
CA VAL A 449 -3.34 18.15 21.47
C VAL A 449 -3.92 18.23 20.05
N ASP A 450 -4.61 17.20 19.58
CA ASP A 450 -5.24 17.16 18.25
C ASP A 450 -6.36 18.19 18.07
N LEU A 451 -7.06 18.55 19.14
CA LEU A 451 -8.14 19.53 19.12
C LEU A 451 -7.61 20.98 19.06
N ILE A 452 -6.33 21.17 19.36
CA ILE A 452 -5.66 22.48 19.32
C ILE A 452 -5.07 22.66 17.92
N ILE A 453 -5.71 23.50 17.09
CA ILE A 453 -5.29 23.75 15.70
C ILE A 453 -4.82 25.19 15.43
N SER A 454 -5.07 26.10 16.36
CA SER A 454 -4.77 27.53 16.23
C SER A 454 -3.34 27.83 16.65
N TYR A 455 -2.65 28.68 15.89
CA TYR A 455 -1.29 29.14 16.17
C TYR A 455 -1.23 29.84 17.53
N ASP A 456 -2.16 30.76 17.79
CA ASP A 456 -2.22 31.52 19.04
C ASP A 456 -2.54 30.61 20.23
N VAL A 457 -3.45 29.64 20.08
CA VAL A 457 -3.75 28.65 21.12
C VAL A 457 -2.54 27.74 21.39
N ILE A 458 -1.81 27.31 20.35
CA ILE A 458 -0.59 26.51 20.50
C ILE A 458 0.47 27.28 21.29
N ASN A 459 0.69 28.56 20.96
CA ASN A 459 1.65 29.39 21.67
C ASN A 459 1.27 29.57 23.15
N GLU A 460 0.00 29.87 23.44
CA GLU A 460 -0.45 30.05 24.82
C GLU A 460 -0.35 28.74 25.64
N GLU A 461 -0.65 27.60 25.03
CA GLU A 461 -0.52 26.31 25.70
C GLU A 461 0.96 25.90 25.90
N LEU A 462 1.85 26.22 24.96
CA LEU A 462 3.30 26.02 25.12
C LEU A 462 3.86 26.84 26.29
N GLU A 463 3.46 28.11 26.41
CA GLU A 463 3.85 28.96 27.54
C GLU A 463 3.35 28.40 28.88
N LYS A 464 2.09 27.95 28.94
CA LYS A 464 1.51 27.35 30.15
C LYS A 464 2.18 26.05 30.53
N VAL A 465 2.41 25.16 29.57
CA VAL A 465 3.07 23.86 29.79
C VAL A 465 4.52 24.09 30.20
N GLY A 466 5.24 24.97 29.51
CA GLY A 466 6.61 25.35 29.84
C GLY A 466 6.73 25.93 31.24
N ALA A 467 5.86 26.87 31.63
CA ALA A 467 5.85 27.44 32.97
C ALA A 467 5.62 26.38 34.07
N LYS A 468 4.74 25.40 33.83
CA LYS A 468 4.50 24.29 34.75
C LYS A 468 5.69 23.32 34.83
N LEU A 469 6.36 23.06 33.71
CA LEU A 469 7.49 22.13 33.64
C LEU A 469 8.64 22.55 34.57
N HIS A 470 8.91 23.85 34.72
CA HIS A 470 9.92 24.39 35.64
C HIS A 470 9.64 24.08 37.12
N SER A 471 8.40 23.73 37.46
CA SER A 471 7.95 23.48 38.85
C SER A 471 7.72 21.99 39.16
N LEU A 472 7.92 21.10 38.19
CA LEU A 472 7.59 19.67 38.30
C LEU A 472 8.86 18.80 38.25
N SER A 473 8.82 17.66 38.96
CA SER A 473 9.87 16.64 38.95
C SER A 473 9.26 15.24 38.93
N GLY A 474 9.97 14.25 38.38
CA GLY A 474 9.53 12.85 38.35
C GLY A 474 8.59 12.50 37.18
N PRO A 475 7.77 11.43 37.30
CA PRO A 475 6.93 10.90 36.21
C PRO A 475 5.95 11.91 35.63
N THR A 476 5.39 12.80 36.46
CA THR A 476 4.53 13.89 35.99
C THR A 476 5.30 14.84 35.08
N ALA A 477 6.56 15.17 35.37
CA ALA A 477 7.35 16.01 34.49
C ALA A 477 7.56 15.37 33.10
N LEU A 478 7.60 14.02 33.01
CA LEU A 478 7.68 13.30 31.74
C LEU A 478 6.43 13.54 30.87
N GLU A 479 5.22 13.35 31.43
CA GLU A 479 3.96 13.55 30.70
C GLU A 479 3.78 14.99 30.21
N TRP A 480 4.18 15.97 31.04
CA TRP A 480 4.15 17.39 30.65
C TRP A 480 5.21 17.72 29.59
N ASN A 481 6.35 17.02 29.59
CA ASN A 481 7.38 17.15 28.57
C ASN A 481 6.91 16.57 27.22
N ASP A 482 6.30 15.39 27.23
CA ASP A 482 5.72 14.77 26.04
C ASP A 482 4.64 15.66 25.41
N ARG A 483 3.81 16.30 26.24
CA ARG A 483 2.81 17.29 25.78
C ARG A 483 3.47 18.56 25.22
N TYR A 484 4.55 19.04 25.83
CA TYR A 484 5.31 20.20 25.35
C TYR A 484 5.89 19.92 23.96
N ASP A 485 6.58 18.79 23.81
CA ASP A 485 7.21 18.38 22.56
C ASP A 485 6.16 18.17 21.45
N SER A 486 5.00 17.59 21.79
CA SER A 486 3.89 17.41 20.85
C SER A 486 3.34 18.75 20.35
N LEU A 487 3.16 19.73 21.24
CA LEU A 487 2.71 21.07 20.86
C LEU A 487 3.77 21.84 20.05
N ALA A 488 5.05 21.69 20.40
CA ALA A 488 6.16 22.32 19.70
C ALA A 488 6.32 21.78 18.27
N LEU A 489 6.23 20.46 18.11
CA LEU A 489 6.22 19.81 16.80
C LEU A 489 5.02 20.27 15.96
N LYS A 490 3.83 20.35 16.57
CA LYS A 490 2.62 20.80 15.89
C LYS A 490 2.73 22.24 15.40
N LYS A 491 3.33 23.13 16.19
CA LYS A 491 3.66 24.51 15.78
C LYS A 491 4.58 24.53 14.56
N GLN A 492 5.69 23.78 14.61
CA GLN A 492 6.66 23.72 13.52
C GLN A 492 6.03 23.18 12.23
N LEU A 493 5.22 22.13 12.30
CA LEU A 493 4.52 21.58 11.15
C LEU A 493 3.55 22.60 10.53
N LEU A 494 2.79 23.32 11.36
CA LEU A 494 1.87 24.37 10.88
C LEU A 494 2.64 25.48 10.15
N GLU A 495 3.76 25.95 10.71
CA GLU A 495 4.63 26.96 10.08
C GLU A 495 5.21 26.48 8.75
N ILE A 496 5.65 25.21 8.67
CA ILE A 496 6.14 24.59 7.44
C ILE A 496 5.03 24.49 6.39
N GLU A 497 3.83 24.04 6.76
CA GLU A 497 2.71 23.95 5.81
C GLU A 497 2.35 25.34 5.23
N MET A 498 2.41 26.40 6.06
CA MET A 498 2.20 27.77 5.60
C MET A 498 3.34 28.27 4.68
N GLN A 499 4.60 28.07 5.06
CA GLN A 499 5.77 28.51 4.28
C GLN A 499 5.90 27.80 2.92
N THR A 500 5.57 26.52 2.88
CA THR A 500 5.58 25.71 1.64
C THR A 500 4.37 25.98 0.75
N GLY A 501 3.39 26.76 1.22
CA GLY A 501 2.15 27.04 0.51
C GLY A 501 1.17 25.85 0.48
N LYS A 502 1.46 24.75 1.18
CA LYS A 502 0.57 23.60 1.33
C LYS A 502 -0.69 23.95 2.13
N LEU A 503 -0.57 24.92 3.04
CA LEU A 503 -1.66 25.52 3.78
C LEU A 503 -1.71 27.03 3.46
N THR A 504 -2.71 27.44 2.67
CA THR A 504 -2.93 28.86 2.41
C THR A 504 -3.62 29.53 3.61
N LEU A 505 -3.55 30.86 3.68
CA LEU A 505 -4.23 31.63 4.72
C LEU A 505 -5.75 31.36 4.74
N ASP A 506 -6.39 31.30 3.57
CA ASP A 506 -7.84 31.03 3.46
C ASP A 506 -8.20 29.63 3.98
N MET A 507 -7.40 28.62 3.65
CA MET A 507 -7.57 27.25 4.16
C MET A 507 -7.38 27.20 5.68
N TYR A 508 -6.45 27.98 6.22
CA TYR A 508 -6.23 28.09 7.65
C TYR A 508 -7.41 28.77 8.37
N ILE A 509 -7.93 29.87 7.82
CA ILE A 509 -9.14 30.56 8.30
C ILE A 509 -10.36 29.62 8.28
N GLU A 510 -10.53 28.83 7.22
CA GLU A 510 -11.61 27.83 7.14
C GLU A 510 -11.46 26.75 8.22
N ARG A 511 -10.24 26.25 8.47
CA ARG A 511 -9.94 25.30 9.56
C ARG A 511 -10.32 25.90 10.92
N LEU A 512 -9.97 27.16 11.19
CA LEU A 512 -10.31 27.86 12.44
C LEU A 512 -11.83 27.98 12.63
N HIS A 513 -12.56 28.44 11.60
CA HIS A 513 -14.02 28.54 11.65
C HIS A 513 -14.67 27.18 11.96
N LYS A 514 -14.21 26.12 11.29
CA LYS A 514 -14.71 24.75 11.53
C LYS A 514 -14.46 24.32 12.98
N ARG A 515 -13.26 24.53 13.52
CA ARG A 515 -12.95 24.16 14.91
C ARG A 515 -13.73 24.98 15.93
N ILE A 516 -13.91 26.28 15.71
CA ILE A 516 -14.74 27.13 16.58
C ILE A 516 -16.16 26.56 16.66
N ALA A 517 -16.75 26.19 15.52
CA ALA A 517 -18.08 25.59 15.49
C ALA A 517 -18.14 24.22 16.20
N GLU A 518 -17.10 23.40 16.09
CA GLU A 518 -16.97 22.14 16.82
C GLU A 518 -16.81 22.36 18.33
N ASP A 519 -15.99 23.32 18.74
CA ASP A 519 -15.75 23.64 20.15
C ASP A 519 -16.95 24.24 20.85
N ARG A 520 -17.79 25.01 20.15
CA ARG A 520 -19.07 25.49 20.71
C ARG A 520 -20.01 24.32 21.02
N VAL A 521 -20.03 23.29 20.16
CA VAL A 521 -20.78 22.06 20.41
C VAL A 521 -20.18 21.28 21.57
N LEU A 522 -18.85 21.10 21.59
CA LEU A 522 -18.15 20.40 22.66
C LEU A 522 -18.35 21.08 24.02
N MET A 523 -18.22 22.40 24.08
CA MET A 523 -18.49 23.20 25.28
C MET A 523 -19.92 22.96 25.78
N SER A 524 -20.90 22.97 24.89
CA SER A 524 -22.31 22.70 25.25
C SER A 524 -22.49 21.29 25.81
N GLN A 525 -21.84 20.29 25.21
CA GLN A 525 -21.86 18.90 25.70
C GLN A 525 -21.18 18.77 27.08
N LEU A 526 -20.06 19.44 27.31
CA LEU A 526 -19.37 19.45 28.60
C LEU A 526 -20.19 20.12 29.70
N LEU A 527 -20.94 21.18 29.37
CA LEU A 527 -21.88 21.81 30.31
C LEU A 527 -23.02 20.87 30.69
N VAL A 528 -23.59 20.14 29.72
CA VAL A 528 -24.63 19.11 29.96
C VAL A 528 -24.07 17.96 30.80
N ALA A 529 -22.81 17.57 30.58
CA ALA A 529 -22.11 16.55 31.34
C ALA A 529 -21.57 17.05 32.71
N ASN A 530 -21.93 18.25 33.16
CA ASN A 530 -21.45 18.88 34.40
C ASN A 530 -19.92 19.07 34.51
N ARG A 531 -19.18 19.03 33.40
CA ARG A 531 -17.72 19.25 33.34
C ARG A 531 -17.39 20.73 33.13
N ARG A 532 -17.72 21.57 34.12
CA ARG A 532 -17.66 23.05 33.99
C ARG A 532 -16.25 23.60 33.77
N LEU A 533 -15.23 23.04 34.43
CA LEU A 533 -13.84 23.48 34.26
C LEU A 533 -13.34 23.21 32.83
N ASP A 534 -13.70 22.06 32.27
CA ASP A 534 -13.33 21.71 30.91
C ASP A 534 -14.08 22.59 29.89
N ALA A 535 -15.38 22.84 30.13
CA ALA A 535 -16.15 23.78 29.31
C ALA A 535 -15.54 25.19 29.32
N ALA A 536 -15.07 25.68 30.47
CA ALA A 536 -14.44 26.99 30.58
C ALA A 536 -13.12 27.08 29.78
N ARG A 537 -12.31 26.01 29.80
CA ARG A 537 -11.07 25.93 29.01
C ARG A 537 -11.35 25.83 27.51
N VAL A 538 -12.35 25.07 27.09
CA VAL A 538 -12.79 25.03 25.68
C VAL A 538 -13.32 26.40 25.24
N LEU A 539 -14.07 27.10 26.09
CA LEU A 539 -14.51 28.47 25.82
C LEU A 539 -13.34 29.44 25.67
N HIS A 540 -12.31 29.32 26.50
CA HIS A 540 -11.08 30.10 26.35
C HIS A 540 -10.41 29.84 25.00
N ARG A 541 -10.28 28.57 24.61
CA ARG A 541 -9.76 28.17 23.29
C ARG A 541 -10.54 28.82 22.16
N ILE A 542 -11.88 28.83 22.22
CA ILE A 542 -12.73 29.53 21.24
C ILE A 542 -12.39 31.02 21.15
N LYS A 543 -12.30 31.72 22.28
CA LYS A 543 -12.02 33.17 22.31
C LYS A 543 -10.67 33.52 21.71
N VAL A 544 -9.65 32.70 21.95
CA VAL A 544 -8.32 32.89 21.37
C VAL A 544 -8.38 32.72 19.84
N MET A 545 -9.05 31.67 19.34
CA MET A 545 -9.22 31.46 17.90
C MET A 545 -10.03 32.58 17.23
N GLU A 546 -11.07 33.09 17.89
CA GLU A 546 -11.85 34.24 17.40
C GLU A 546 -11.01 35.51 17.34
N LYS A 547 -10.12 35.74 18.32
CA LYS A 547 -9.19 36.86 18.31
C LYS A 547 -8.15 36.74 17.18
N GLU A 548 -7.67 35.53 16.92
CA GLU A 548 -6.72 35.25 15.84
C GLU A 548 -7.32 35.60 14.47
N LEU A 549 -8.59 35.24 14.24
CA LEU A 549 -9.32 35.58 13.01
C LEU A 549 -9.44 37.11 12.80
N VAL A 550 -9.70 37.87 13.86
CA VAL A 550 -9.75 39.34 13.79
C VAL A 550 -8.36 39.93 13.46
N GLY A 551 -7.29 39.29 13.90
CA GLY A 551 -5.91 39.68 13.58
C GLY A 551 -5.53 39.46 12.12
N THR A 552 -6.11 38.45 11.45
CA THR A 552 -5.81 38.15 10.04
C THR A 552 -6.46 39.10 9.03
N ASP A 553 -7.58 39.73 9.39
CA ASP A 553 -8.30 40.70 8.54
C ASP A 553 -7.56 42.06 8.43
N GLY A 554 -6.62 42.34 9.32
CA GLY A 554 -5.80 43.56 9.29
C GLY A 554 -4.63 43.52 8.31
N SER A 555 -4.24 42.33 7.81
CA SER A 555 -3.07 42.17 6.94
C SER A 555 -3.39 42.23 5.44
N SER A 556 -4.65 42.16 5.06
CA SER A 556 -5.11 42.10 3.66
C SER A 556 -5.55 43.46 3.09
N ALA A 557 -5.54 44.53 3.90
CA ALA A 557 -5.89 45.89 3.46
C ALA A 557 -4.69 46.76 3.03
N GLU A 558 -3.45 46.26 3.17
CA GLU A 558 -2.23 46.96 2.70
C GLU A 558 -1.36 46.04 1.83
N ARG A 559 -1.84 45.66 0.64
CA ARG A 559 -0.98 45.28 -0.50
C ARG A 559 -1.60 45.67 -1.83
#